data_AF-A0A1Q3QRK3-F1
#
_entry.id   AF-A0A1Q3QRK3-F1
#
_cell.length_a   1.000
_cell.length_b   1.000
_cell.length_c   1.000
_cell.angle_alpha   90.00
_cell.angle_beta   90.00
_cell.angle_gamma   90.00
#
_symmetry.space_group_name_H-M   'P 1'
#
loop_
_entity.id
_entity.type
_entity.pdbx_description
1 polymer ?
#
loop_
_entity_poly.entity_id
_entity_poly.type
_entity_poly.pdbx_seq_one_letter_code
_entity_poly.pdbx_strand_id
1 'polypeptide(L)'
;MSKCWRQPSWTLLEILWRWAYGIPVLFILWYEGTRILKAVPLNTKALESMSLVDTMGAAKTLDGAMRLLLPPVLDVAKWLAPLLIVAWVVVSSLGRTAVLRRVDPRLHARPGTFMALQAVRVIALLGSFAAWFAGMQWASRLTIAAPIAAGNEPNLVGYFSLVIVGTLGIFSLWAIVSWGLSMAPLMAMLRNLGAGGSFRAAFGLGPLRSKLMEINLVMGIVKIILIALATVFSSTPLPFQAVATPAFLAWWWAAVSVVYFVASDFFHVARLVAYLELWRASERSSAE
;
A
#
# COMPACT_ATOMS: atom_id res chain seq x y z
N MET A 1 19.03 -8.77 10.60
CA MET A 1 18.71 -9.61 9.41
C MET A 1 19.17 -11.07 9.56
N SER A 2 20.34 -11.38 10.13
CA SER A 2 20.84 -12.75 10.29
C SER A 2 19.90 -13.70 11.06
N LYS A 3 19.14 -13.21 12.04
CA LYS A 3 18.13 -14.04 12.75
C LYS A 3 16.92 -14.43 11.90
N CYS A 4 16.45 -13.55 11.01
CA CYS A 4 15.33 -13.88 10.10
C CYS A 4 15.73 -14.98 9.12
N TRP A 5 16.98 -14.98 8.66
CA TRP A 5 17.54 -16.06 7.84
C TRP A 5 17.69 -17.38 8.60
N ARG A 6 17.97 -17.33 9.92
CA ARG A 6 18.07 -18.52 10.77
C ARG A 6 16.73 -19.15 11.12
N GLN A 7 15.61 -18.43 11.00
CA GLN A 7 14.28 -18.94 11.31
C GLN A 7 13.29 -18.66 10.18
N PRO A 8 13.39 -19.40 9.05
CA PRO A 8 12.55 -19.18 7.87
C PRO A 8 11.05 -19.43 8.15
N SER A 9 10.74 -20.17 9.21
CA SER A 9 9.36 -20.45 9.64
C SER A 9 8.57 -19.18 9.98
N TRP A 10 9.22 -18.11 10.43
CA TRP A 10 8.54 -16.83 10.70
C TRP A 10 8.09 -16.14 9.42
N THR A 11 8.95 -16.12 8.40
CA THR A 11 8.64 -15.54 7.09
C THR A 11 7.60 -16.37 6.36
N LEU A 12 7.71 -17.70 6.41
CA LEU A 12 6.74 -18.61 5.81
C LEU A 12 5.34 -18.43 6.41
N LEU A 13 5.23 -18.26 7.73
CA LEU A 13 3.94 -18.04 8.37
C LEU A 13 3.33 -16.71 7.93
N GLU A 14 4.12 -15.63 7.84
CA GLU A 14 3.66 -14.33 7.35
C GLU A 14 3.16 -14.41 5.90
N ILE A 15 3.92 -15.07 5.04
CA ILE A 15 3.54 -15.31 3.63
C ILE A 15 2.25 -16.13 3.58
N LEU A 16 2.18 -17.24 4.32
CA LEU A 16 1.05 -18.18 4.25
C LEU A 16 -0.28 -17.50 4.62
N TRP A 17 -0.35 -16.74 5.73
CA TRP A 17 -1.62 -16.08 6.09
C TRP A 17 -1.97 -14.94 5.13
N ARG A 18 -0.98 -14.20 4.61
CA ARG A 18 -1.22 -13.13 3.62
C ARG A 18 -1.78 -13.70 2.33
N TRP A 19 -1.23 -14.81 1.87
CA TRP A 19 -1.65 -15.48 0.65
C TRP A 19 -3.00 -16.19 0.82
N ALA A 20 -3.26 -16.75 2.01
CA ALA A 20 -4.58 -17.32 2.34
C ALA A 20 -5.72 -16.29 2.23
N TYR A 21 -5.43 -15.02 2.51
CA TYR A 21 -6.36 -13.92 2.23
C TYR A 21 -6.27 -13.42 0.78
N GLY A 22 -5.06 -13.18 0.29
CA GLY A 22 -4.79 -12.53 -0.99
C GLY A 22 -5.28 -13.32 -2.20
N ILE A 23 -5.10 -14.64 -2.23
CA ILE A 23 -5.56 -15.47 -3.36
C ILE A 23 -7.09 -15.40 -3.54
N PRO A 24 -7.91 -15.65 -2.50
CA PRO A 24 -9.36 -15.48 -2.62
C PRO A 24 -9.78 -14.09 -3.06
N VAL A 25 -9.14 -13.05 -2.52
CA VAL A 25 -9.43 -11.66 -2.88
C VAL A 25 -9.12 -11.40 -4.36
N LEU A 26 -7.96 -11.84 -4.84
CA LEU A 26 -7.59 -11.74 -6.25
C LEU A 26 -8.59 -12.46 -7.15
N PHE A 27 -9.06 -13.65 -6.75
CA PHE A 27 -10.08 -14.39 -7.50
C PHE A 27 -11.41 -13.65 -7.56
N ILE A 28 -11.87 -13.07 -6.45
CA ILE A 28 -13.10 -12.25 -6.42
C ILE A 28 -12.94 -11.01 -7.28
N LEU A 29 -11.81 -10.29 -7.18
CA LEU A 29 -11.54 -9.10 -7.99
C LEU A 29 -11.45 -9.44 -9.49
N TRP A 30 -10.85 -10.59 -9.83
CA TRP A 30 -10.79 -11.09 -11.21
C TRP A 30 -12.20 -11.43 -11.74
N TYR A 31 -13.00 -12.13 -10.95
CA TYR A 31 -14.37 -12.49 -11.31
C TYR A 31 -15.23 -11.24 -11.55
N GLU A 32 -15.23 -10.30 -10.61
CA GLU A 32 -15.99 -9.04 -10.71
C GLU A 32 -15.47 -8.17 -11.86
N GLY A 33 -14.14 -8.06 -12.02
CA GLY A 33 -13.51 -7.32 -13.12
C GLY A 33 -13.90 -7.88 -14.48
N THR A 34 -13.83 -9.20 -14.68
CA THR A 34 -14.25 -9.83 -15.94
C THR A 34 -15.75 -9.73 -16.18
N ARG A 35 -16.58 -9.76 -15.13
CA ARG A 35 -18.02 -9.53 -15.25
C ARG A 35 -18.33 -8.11 -15.76
N ILE A 36 -17.67 -7.10 -15.19
CA ILE A 36 -17.84 -5.70 -15.61
C ILE A 36 -17.35 -5.53 -17.05
N LEU A 37 -16.17 -6.05 -17.39
CA LEU A 37 -15.59 -5.94 -18.74
C LEU A 37 -16.47 -6.59 -19.82
N LYS A 38 -17.17 -7.69 -19.50
CA LYS A 38 -18.11 -8.34 -20.42
C LYS A 38 -19.44 -7.59 -20.57
N ALA A 39 -19.85 -6.85 -19.53
CA ALA A 39 -21.13 -6.14 -19.52
C ALA A 39 -21.04 -4.75 -20.18
N VAL A 40 -19.86 -4.13 -20.20
CA VAL A 40 -19.67 -2.78 -20.73
C VAL A 40 -19.22 -2.83 -22.20
N PRO A 41 -19.89 -2.12 -23.12
CA PRO A 41 -19.50 -2.06 -24.53
C PRO A 41 -18.26 -1.17 -24.72
N LEU A 42 -17.09 -1.69 -24.33
CA LEU A 42 -15.81 -1.01 -24.51
C LEU A 42 -15.35 -1.08 -25.97
N ASN A 43 -15.01 0.08 -26.54
CA ASN A 43 -14.34 0.13 -27.83
C ASN A 43 -12.84 -0.15 -27.64
N THR A 44 -12.48 -1.44 -27.62
CA THR A 44 -11.08 -1.89 -27.45
C THR A 44 -10.17 -1.38 -28.57
N LYS A 45 -10.67 -1.27 -29.79
CA LYS A 45 -9.91 -0.73 -30.93
C LYS A 45 -9.49 0.72 -30.71
N ALA A 46 -10.36 1.55 -30.13
CA ALA A 46 -10.04 2.94 -29.82
C ALA A 46 -8.98 3.06 -28.70
N LEU A 47 -9.00 2.13 -27.73
CA LEU A 47 -7.97 2.07 -26.68
C LEU A 47 -6.61 1.65 -27.26
N GLU A 48 -6.60 0.66 -28.17
CA GLU A 48 -5.39 0.18 -28.84
C GLU A 48 -4.79 1.21 -29.80
N SER A 49 -5.63 2.04 -30.44
CA SER A 49 -5.19 3.07 -31.39
C SER A 49 -4.81 4.39 -30.73
N MET A 50 -4.67 4.47 -29.40
CA MET A 50 -4.26 5.72 -28.75
C MET A 50 -2.85 6.12 -29.15
N SER A 51 -2.72 7.31 -29.72
CA SER A 51 -1.42 7.91 -30.00
C SER A 51 -0.86 8.56 -28.74
N LEU A 52 0.42 8.30 -28.44
CA LEU A 52 1.16 9.01 -27.39
C LEU A 52 1.44 10.48 -27.77
N VAL A 53 1.36 10.82 -29.07
CA VAL A 53 1.62 12.17 -29.59
C VAL A 53 0.36 13.05 -29.49
N ASP A 54 -0.82 12.47 -29.71
CA ASP A 54 -2.09 13.17 -29.54
C ASP A 54 -2.64 12.99 -28.11
N THR A 55 -2.03 13.71 -27.18
CA THR A 55 -2.39 13.67 -25.76
C THR A 55 -3.85 14.05 -25.50
N MET A 56 -4.43 14.95 -26.31
CA MET A 56 -5.81 15.39 -26.18
C MET A 56 -6.79 14.33 -26.69
N GLY A 57 -6.50 13.69 -27.82
CA GLY A 57 -7.27 12.55 -28.34
C GLY A 57 -7.23 11.34 -27.39
N ALA A 58 -6.06 11.04 -26.81
CA ALA A 58 -5.91 10.00 -25.80
C ALA A 58 -6.74 10.32 -24.54
N ALA A 59 -6.69 11.56 -24.05
CA ALA A 59 -7.47 12.00 -22.90
C ALA A 59 -8.99 11.87 -23.13
N LYS A 60 -9.49 12.25 -24.32
CA LYS A 60 -10.92 12.08 -24.68
C LYS A 60 -11.33 10.62 -24.74
N THR A 61 -10.50 9.75 -25.32
CA THR A 61 -10.79 8.31 -25.39
C THR A 61 -10.82 7.69 -23.99
N LEU A 62 -9.88 8.08 -23.11
CA LEU A 62 -9.86 7.67 -21.71
C LEU A 62 -11.09 8.16 -20.94
N ASP A 63 -11.50 9.42 -21.11
CA ASP A 63 -12.72 9.96 -20.49
C ASP A 63 -13.96 9.17 -20.93
N GLY A 64 -14.08 8.87 -22.24
CA GLY A 64 -15.17 8.05 -22.77
C GLY A 64 -15.20 6.65 -22.16
N ALA A 65 -14.05 5.96 -22.10
CA ALA A 65 -13.95 4.64 -21.47
C ALA A 65 -14.27 4.69 -19.97
N MET A 66 -13.78 5.71 -19.26
CA MET A 66 -14.03 5.90 -17.83
C MET A 66 -15.51 6.17 -17.54
N ARG A 67 -16.22 6.94 -18.36
CA ARG A 67 -17.67 7.18 -18.17
C ARG A 67 -18.50 5.90 -18.24
N LEU A 68 -18.07 4.94 -19.06
CA LEU A 68 -18.73 3.63 -19.19
C LEU A 68 -18.34 2.65 -18.09
N LEU A 69 -17.06 2.62 -17.70
CA LEU A 69 -16.53 1.68 -16.71
C LEU A 69 -16.74 2.12 -15.26
N LEU A 70 -16.66 3.41 -14.98
CA LEU A 70 -16.63 3.93 -13.61
C LEU A 70 -17.93 3.64 -12.84
N PRO A 71 -19.14 3.81 -13.39
CA PRO A 71 -20.37 3.52 -12.66
C PRO A 71 -20.47 2.07 -12.15
N PRO A 72 -20.34 1.01 -12.99
CA PRO A 72 -20.41 -0.37 -12.50
C PRO A 72 -19.25 -0.73 -11.57
N VAL A 73 -18.05 -0.17 -11.78
CA VAL A 73 -16.92 -0.34 -10.85
C VAL A 73 -17.24 0.26 -9.49
N LEU A 74 -17.80 1.46 -9.44
CA LEU A 74 -18.19 2.11 -8.18
C LEU A 74 -19.31 1.33 -7.48
N ASP A 75 -20.28 0.79 -8.22
CA ASP A 75 -21.36 0.01 -7.62
C ASP A 75 -20.86 -1.27 -6.97
N VAL A 76 -19.92 -1.98 -7.59
CA VAL A 76 -19.25 -3.12 -6.97
C VAL A 76 -18.37 -2.69 -5.80
N ALA A 77 -17.58 -1.62 -5.98
CA ALA A 77 -16.67 -1.13 -4.95
C ALA A 77 -17.40 -0.68 -3.67
N LYS A 78 -18.62 -0.13 -3.78
CA LYS A 78 -19.43 0.33 -2.63
C LYS A 78 -19.63 -0.76 -1.57
N TRP A 79 -19.81 -2.02 -1.97
CA TRP A 79 -20.01 -3.12 -1.04
C TRP A 79 -18.76 -4.00 -0.89
N LEU A 80 -18.02 -4.24 -1.98
CA LEU A 80 -16.87 -5.12 -1.96
C LEU A 80 -15.69 -4.49 -1.22
N ALA A 81 -15.40 -3.20 -1.45
CA ALA A 81 -14.28 -2.52 -0.79
C ALA A 81 -14.40 -2.53 0.74
N PRO A 82 -15.54 -2.12 1.38
CA PRO A 82 -15.64 -2.17 2.84
C PRO A 82 -15.58 -3.61 3.36
N LEU A 83 -16.17 -4.58 2.66
CA LEU A 83 -16.09 -6.00 3.04
C LEU A 83 -14.63 -6.49 3.08
N LEU A 84 -13.87 -6.22 2.00
CA LEU A 84 -12.45 -6.58 1.92
C LEU A 84 -11.61 -5.84 2.98
N ILE A 85 -11.89 -4.56 3.24
CA ILE A 85 -11.19 -3.80 4.27
C ILE A 85 -11.42 -4.42 5.66
N VAL A 86 -12.67 -4.74 6.01
CA VAL A 86 -13.01 -5.33 7.30
C VAL A 86 -12.39 -6.72 7.44
N ALA A 87 -12.52 -7.56 6.40
CA ALA A 87 -11.91 -8.88 6.37
C ALA A 87 -10.38 -8.81 6.52
N TRP A 88 -9.72 -7.88 5.82
CA TRP A 88 -8.29 -7.63 5.95
C TRP A 88 -7.90 -7.22 7.37
N VAL A 89 -8.64 -6.33 8.02
CA VAL A 89 -8.36 -5.91 9.40
C VAL A 89 -8.43 -7.10 10.35
N VAL A 90 -9.44 -7.96 10.22
CA VAL A 90 -9.61 -9.17 11.04
C VAL A 90 -8.46 -10.15 10.79
N VAL A 91 -8.27 -10.58 9.54
CA VAL A 91 -7.28 -11.59 9.15
C VAL A 91 -5.86 -11.10 9.44
N SER A 92 -5.54 -9.84 9.12
CA SER A 92 -4.22 -9.28 9.41
C SER A 92 -3.95 -9.17 10.91
N SER A 93 -4.96 -8.95 11.74
CA SER A 93 -4.78 -8.87 13.19
C SER A 93 -4.53 -10.25 13.80
N LEU A 94 -5.27 -11.26 13.34
CA LEU A 94 -5.08 -12.65 13.75
C LEU A 94 -3.73 -13.20 13.28
N GLY A 95 -3.41 -13.03 11.98
CA GLY A 95 -2.16 -13.48 11.38
C GLY A 95 -0.93 -12.87 12.07
N ARG A 96 -0.93 -11.55 12.29
CA ARG A 96 0.17 -10.88 12.99
C ARG A 96 0.29 -11.26 14.46
N THR A 97 -0.83 -11.47 15.16
CA THR A 97 -0.80 -11.97 16.54
C THR A 97 -0.17 -13.36 16.59
N ALA A 98 -0.49 -14.24 15.63
CA ALA A 98 0.09 -15.57 15.52
C ALA A 98 1.61 -15.52 15.24
N VAL A 99 2.05 -14.68 14.29
CA VAL A 99 3.48 -14.48 13.99
C VAL A 99 4.22 -13.97 15.22
N LEU A 100 3.74 -12.90 15.86
CA LEU A 100 4.41 -12.28 17.00
C LEU A 100 4.50 -13.23 18.21
N ARG A 101 3.44 -13.99 18.52
CA ARG A 101 3.50 -15.00 19.60
C ARG A 101 4.45 -16.14 19.30
N ARG A 102 4.67 -16.48 18.03
CA ARG A 102 5.64 -17.50 17.63
C ARG A 102 7.09 -17.00 17.70
N VAL A 103 7.29 -15.70 17.53
CA VAL A 103 8.59 -15.04 17.74
C VAL A 103 8.88 -14.87 19.23
N ASP A 104 7.88 -14.51 20.04
CA ASP A 104 8.00 -14.37 21.49
C ASP A 104 6.73 -14.86 22.22
N PRO A 105 6.78 -16.04 22.85
CA PRO A 105 5.66 -16.59 23.61
C PRO A 105 5.23 -15.74 24.82
N ARG A 106 6.08 -14.81 25.29
CA ARG A 106 5.79 -13.96 26.45
C ARG A 106 4.87 -12.78 26.13
N LEU A 107 4.58 -12.54 24.84
CA LEU A 107 3.69 -11.46 24.41
C LEU A 107 2.22 -11.77 24.72
N HIS A 108 1.51 -10.78 25.24
CA HIS A 108 0.08 -10.90 25.55
C HIS A 108 -0.76 -10.92 24.28
N ALA A 109 -1.65 -11.90 24.16
CA ALA A 109 -2.59 -11.99 23.05
C ALA A 109 -3.72 -10.98 23.23
N ARG A 110 -3.65 -9.83 22.55
CA ARG A 110 -4.73 -8.83 22.50
C ARG A 110 -5.22 -8.60 21.07
N PRO A 111 -5.90 -9.59 20.45
CA PRO A 111 -6.37 -9.46 19.07
C PRO A 111 -7.32 -8.26 18.92
N GLY A 112 -8.19 -8.00 19.91
CA GLY A 112 -9.11 -6.85 19.87
C GLY A 112 -8.41 -5.49 19.81
N THR A 113 -7.38 -5.27 20.64
CA THR A 113 -6.57 -4.04 20.58
C THR A 113 -5.82 -3.95 19.25
N PHE A 114 -5.29 -5.07 18.75
CA PHE A 114 -4.60 -5.12 17.47
C PHE A 114 -5.53 -4.78 16.30
N MET A 115 -6.78 -5.28 16.32
CA MET A 115 -7.83 -4.97 15.35
C MET A 115 -8.17 -3.48 15.37
N ALA A 116 -8.37 -2.89 16.54
CA ALA A 116 -8.65 -1.45 16.66
C ALA A 116 -7.50 -0.61 16.10
N LEU A 117 -6.25 -0.93 16.45
CA LEU A 117 -5.07 -0.21 15.97
C LEU A 117 -4.87 -0.39 14.45
N GLN A 118 -5.12 -1.59 13.93
CA GLN A 118 -5.05 -1.86 12.50
C GLN A 118 -6.17 -1.14 11.74
N ALA A 119 -7.37 -1.04 12.29
CA ALA A 119 -8.47 -0.26 11.73
C ALA A 119 -8.10 1.23 11.66
N VAL A 120 -7.58 1.81 12.75
CA VAL A 120 -7.09 3.20 12.77
C VAL A 120 -6.05 3.43 11.68
N ARG A 121 -5.10 2.49 11.51
CA ARG A 121 -4.09 2.59 10.47
C ARG A 121 -4.67 2.56 9.06
N VAL A 122 -5.65 1.69 8.80
CA VAL A 122 -6.33 1.61 7.49
C VAL A 122 -7.13 2.88 7.23
N ILE A 123 -7.88 3.37 8.22
CA ILE A 123 -8.64 4.63 8.12
C ILE A 123 -7.70 5.80 7.85
N ALA A 124 -6.56 5.90 8.55
CA ALA A 124 -5.58 6.94 8.33
C ALA A 124 -5.01 6.89 6.89
N LEU A 125 -4.71 5.69 6.39
CA LEU A 125 -4.23 5.51 5.01
C LEU A 125 -5.29 5.93 3.98
N LEU A 126 -6.54 5.48 4.16
CA LEU A 126 -7.66 5.86 3.30
C LEU A 126 -7.90 7.37 3.33
N GLY A 127 -7.81 7.98 4.51
CA GLY A 127 -7.89 9.43 4.68
C GLY A 127 -6.78 10.17 3.95
N SER A 128 -5.54 9.68 4.00
CA SER A 128 -4.42 10.25 3.23
C SER A 128 -4.63 10.15 1.73
N PHE A 129 -5.14 9.01 1.24
CA PHE A 129 -5.49 8.87 -0.19
C PHE A 129 -6.64 9.81 -0.60
N ALA A 130 -7.69 9.91 0.22
CA ALA A 130 -8.81 10.81 -0.04
C ALA A 130 -8.35 12.28 -0.06
N ALA A 131 -7.50 12.68 0.89
CA ALA A 131 -6.91 14.02 0.93
C ALA A 131 -6.04 14.29 -0.30
N TRP A 132 -5.25 13.31 -0.75
CA TRP A 132 -4.45 13.43 -1.96
C TRP A 132 -5.30 13.59 -3.22
N PHE A 133 -6.35 12.77 -3.38
CA PHE A 133 -7.30 12.91 -4.49
C PHE A 133 -8.05 14.24 -4.47
N ALA A 134 -8.52 14.67 -3.30
CA ALA A 134 -9.15 15.97 -3.14
C ALA A 134 -8.18 17.11 -3.50
N GLY A 135 -6.91 17.00 -3.10
CA GLY A 135 -5.84 17.94 -3.46
C GLY A 135 -5.60 18.01 -4.97
N MET A 136 -5.56 16.86 -5.67
CA MET A 136 -5.43 16.84 -7.13
C MET A 136 -6.65 17.45 -7.84
N GLN A 137 -7.87 17.14 -7.38
CA GLN A 137 -9.08 17.75 -7.93
C GLN A 137 -9.11 19.26 -7.69
N TRP A 138 -8.67 19.71 -6.51
CA TRP A 138 -8.54 21.12 -6.19
C TRP A 138 -7.51 21.82 -7.09
N ALA A 139 -6.33 21.23 -7.27
CA ALA A 139 -5.32 21.74 -8.20
C ALA A 139 -5.88 21.83 -9.63
N SER A 140 -6.53 20.77 -10.13
CA SER A 140 -7.16 20.75 -11.45
C SER A 140 -8.22 21.84 -11.62
N ARG A 141 -9.07 22.05 -10.60
CA ARG A 141 -10.09 23.11 -10.63
C ARG A 141 -9.47 24.50 -10.72
N LEU A 142 -8.40 24.76 -9.96
CA LEU A 142 -7.74 26.06 -9.91
C LEU A 142 -6.95 26.38 -11.17
N THR A 143 -6.20 25.43 -11.71
CA THR A 143 -5.22 25.71 -12.78
C THR A 143 -5.69 25.31 -14.17
N ILE A 144 -6.72 24.47 -14.29
CA ILE A 144 -7.25 24.00 -15.57
C ILE A 144 -8.70 24.49 -15.73
N ALA A 145 -9.62 24.08 -14.84
CA ALA A 145 -11.05 24.33 -15.05
C ALA A 145 -11.44 25.81 -14.95
N ALA A 146 -10.95 26.53 -13.93
CA ALA A 146 -11.27 27.94 -13.74
C ALA A 146 -10.70 28.85 -14.85
N PRO A 147 -9.43 28.69 -15.30
CA PRO A 147 -8.91 29.43 -16.45
C PRO A 147 -9.70 29.18 -17.73
N ILE A 148 -10.03 27.92 -18.05
CA ILE A 148 -10.83 27.57 -19.23
C ILE A 148 -12.21 28.24 -19.17
N ALA A 149 -12.87 28.24 -18.01
CA ALA A 149 -14.18 28.89 -17.84
C ALA A 149 -14.11 30.42 -17.99
N ALA A 150 -12.96 31.03 -17.69
CA ALA A 150 -12.70 32.44 -17.88
C ALA A 150 -12.20 32.80 -19.30
N GLY A 151 -12.11 31.84 -20.21
CA GLY A 151 -11.59 32.05 -21.57
C GLY A 151 -10.06 32.15 -21.66
N ASN A 152 -9.33 31.82 -20.59
CA ASN A 152 -7.87 31.81 -20.55
C ASN A 152 -7.30 30.41 -20.88
N GLU A 153 -6.03 30.37 -21.28
CA GLU A 153 -5.32 29.11 -21.50
C GLU A 153 -5.09 28.34 -20.18
N PRO A 154 -5.18 26.99 -20.20
CA PRO A 154 -4.97 26.18 -19.01
C PRO A 154 -3.51 26.22 -18.54
N ASN A 155 -3.29 26.49 -17.26
CA ASN A 155 -1.96 26.53 -16.66
C ASN A 155 -1.50 25.12 -16.25
N LEU A 156 -1.03 24.35 -17.22
CA LEU A 156 -0.51 23.00 -17.00
C LEU A 156 0.71 22.98 -16.08
N VAL A 157 1.60 23.97 -16.21
CA VAL A 157 2.80 24.07 -15.37
C VAL A 157 2.38 24.23 -13.91
N GLY A 158 1.46 25.15 -13.62
CA GLY A 158 0.91 25.35 -12.28
C GLY A 158 0.21 24.10 -11.73
N TYR A 159 -0.52 23.36 -12.57
CA TYR A 159 -1.12 22.07 -12.18
C TYR A 159 -0.06 21.09 -11.70
N PHE A 160 0.96 20.81 -12.53
CA PHE A 160 2.01 19.85 -12.18
C PHE A 160 2.83 20.29 -10.97
N SER A 161 3.15 21.59 -10.84
CA SER A 161 3.84 22.13 -9.67
C SER A 161 3.04 21.87 -8.38
N LEU A 162 1.73 22.17 -8.36
CA LEU A 162 0.87 21.93 -7.20
C LEU A 162 0.74 20.44 -6.88
N VAL A 163 0.58 19.59 -7.90
CA VAL A 163 0.50 18.13 -7.71
C VAL A 163 1.79 17.58 -7.12
N ILE A 164 2.96 17.99 -7.61
CA ILE A 164 4.26 17.56 -7.10
C ILE A 164 4.42 17.98 -5.63
N VAL A 165 4.23 19.27 -5.34
CA VAL A 165 4.39 19.81 -3.97
C VAL A 165 3.38 19.17 -3.01
N GLY A 166 2.13 19.05 -3.41
CA GLY A 166 1.08 18.41 -2.60
C GLY A 166 1.35 16.93 -2.35
N THR A 167 1.80 16.19 -3.36
CA THR A 167 2.16 14.77 -3.22
C THR A 167 3.35 14.59 -2.27
N LEU A 168 4.41 15.39 -2.44
CA LEU A 168 5.58 15.36 -1.55
C LEU A 168 5.23 15.76 -0.12
N GLY A 169 4.39 16.77 0.07
CA GLY A 169 3.90 17.20 1.38
C GLY A 169 3.11 16.11 2.10
N ILE A 170 2.13 15.49 1.43
CA ILE A 170 1.33 14.39 1.98
C ILE A 170 2.20 13.17 2.28
N PHE A 171 3.12 12.82 1.38
CA PHE A 171 4.04 11.70 1.59
C PHE A 171 4.94 11.94 2.81
N SER A 172 5.46 13.15 2.97
CA SER A 172 6.31 13.52 4.12
C SER A 172 5.52 13.47 5.42
N LEU A 173 4.29 14.00 5.43
CA LEU A 173 3.38 13.91 6.58
C LEU A 173 3.08 12.45 6.94
N TRP A 174 2.79 11.61 5.93
CA TRP A 174 2.53 10.19 6.14
C TRP A 174 3.76 9.45 6.68
N ALA A 175 4.96 9.75 6.17
CA ALA A 175 6.20 9.17 6.69
C ALA A 175 6.39 9.48 8.19
N ILE A 176 6.09 10.72 8.59
CA ILE A 176 6.16 11.17 10.00
C ILE A 176 5.06 10.55 10.87
N VAL A 177 3.86 10.30 10.36
CA VAL A 177 2.76 9.72 11.17
C VAL A 177 2.85 8.18 11.21
N SER A 178 3.33 7.55 10.14
CA SER A 178 3.27 6.09 9.95
C SER A 178 4.10 5.29 10.96
N TRP A 179 5.18 5.86 11.53
CA TRP A 179 5.99 5.16 12.53
C TRP A 179 5.19 4.95 13.83
N GLY A 180 4.43 5.95 14.29
CA GLY A 180 3.61 5.88 15.50
C GLY A 180 2.49 4.84 15.35
N LEU A 181 1.83 4.83 14.19
CA LEU A 181 0.83 3.82 13.84
C LEU A 181 1.41 2.40 13.75
N SER A 182 2.68 2.27 13.38
CA SER A 182 3.36 0.97 13.30
C SER A 182 3.86 0.47 14.67
N MET A 183 4.12 1.37 15.62
CA MET A 183 4.61 1.04 16.96
C MET A 183 3.52 0.70 17.97
N ALA A 184 2.37 1.36 17.90
CA ALA A 184 1.29 1.16 18.85
C ALA A 184 0.89 -0.32 19.01
N PRO A 185 0.79 -1.16 17.95
CA PRO A 185 0.43 -2.56 18.10
C PRO A 185 1.47 -3.39 18.88
N LEU A 186 2.75 -3.05 18.73
CA LEU A 186 3.85 -3.70 19.43
C LEU A 186 3.84 -3.35 20.92
N MET A 187 3.60 -2.07 21.26
CA MET A 187 3.45 -1.61 22.64
C MET A 187 2.23 -2.21 23.34
N ALA A 188 1.13 -2.39 22.62
CA ALA A 188 -0.08 -3.03 23.14
C ALA A 188 0.19 -4.45 23.66
N MET A 189 1.00 -5.22 22.92
CA MET A 189 1.33 -6.62 23.28
C MET A 189 2.40 -6.72 24.37
N LEU A 190 3.38 -5.80 24.38
CA LEU A 190 4.45 -5.78 25.38
C LEU A 190 3.93 -5.34 26.76
N ARG A 191 3.18 -4.24 26.82
CA ARG A 191 2.77 -3.61 28.08
C ARG A 191 1.32 -3.92 28.48
N ASN A 192 0.65 -4.83 27.78
CA ASN A 192 -0.74 -5.21 28.04
C ASN A 192 -1.70 -3.99 28.06
N LEU A 193 -1.45 -3.01 27.17
CA LEU A 193 -2.17 -1.73 27.14
C LEU A 193 -3.43 -1.81 26.25
N GLY A 194 -4.39 -0.91 26.50
CA GLY A 194 -5.52 -0.66 25.58
C GLY A 194 -5.09 0.16 24.36
N ALA A 195 -5.97 0.34 23.37
CA ALA A 195 -5.62 1.03 22.11
C ALA A 195 -5.12 2.47 22.34
N GLY A 196 -5.85 3.26 23.14
CA GLY A 196 -5.45 4.64 23.47
C GLY A 196 -4.18 4.74 24.32
N GLY A 197 -4.00 3.81 25.27
CA GLY A 197 -2.78 3.72 26.08
C GLY A 197 -1.56 3.34 25.25
N SER A 198 -1.74 2.49 24.24
CA SER A 198 -0.68 2.05 23.33
C SER A 198 -0.21 3.18 22.41
N PHE A 199 -1.12 4.04 21.95
CA PHE A 199 -0.72 5.24 21.19
C PHE A 199 0.04 6.23 22.05
N ARG A 200 -0.44 6.54 23.25
CA ARG A 200 0.28 7.43 24.18
C ARG A 200 1.66 6.88 24.52
N ALA A 201 1.77 5.58 24.77
CA ALA A 201 3.06 4.92 25.00
C ALA A 201 3.97 5.00 23.77
N ALA A 202 3.46 4.80 22.56
CA ALA A 202 4.23 4.89 21.33
C ALA A 202 4.78 6.31 21.06
N PHE A 203 4.01 7.36 21.35
CA PHE A 203 4.47 8.74 21.22
C PHE A 203 5.36 9.20 22.38
N GLY A 204 5.32 8.51 23.52
CA GLY A 204 6.16 8.77 24.69
C GLY A 204 7.54 8.12 24.68
N LEU A 205 7.97 7.49 23.57
CA LEU A 205 9.22 6.70 23.48
C LEU A 205 10.54 7.51 23.53
N GLY A 206 10.49 8.82 23.77
CA GLY A 206 11.67 9.67 23.98
C GLY A 206 12.78 9.46 22.92
N PRO A 207 14.03 9.15 23.32
CA PRO A 207 15.17 9.04 22.40
C PRO A 207 15.06 7.88 21.38
N LEU A 208 14.25 6.85 21.66
CA LEU A 208 14.04 5.73 20.73
C LEU A 208 13.25 6.15 19.48
N ARG A 209 12.51 7.28 19.54
CA ARG A 209 11.72 7.79 18.42
C ARG A 209 12.59 8.01 17.17
N SER A 210 13.77 8.59 17.34
CA SER A 210 14.66 8.90 16.20
C SER A 210 15.12 7.62 15.49
N LYS A 211 15.56 6.61 16.26
CA LYS A 211 16.00 5.32 15.71
C LYS A 211 14.87 4.52 15.07
N LEU A 212 13.68 4.57 15.64
CA LEU A 212 12.50 3.92 15.06
C LEU A 212 12.03 4.59 13.77
N MET A 213 12.11 5.91 13.72
CA MET A 213 11.85 6.70 12.52
C MET A 213 12.87 6.39 11.42
N GLU A 214 14.15 6.28 11.76
CA GLU A 214 15.24 5.88 10.86
C GLU A 214 14.96 4.50 10.22
N ILE A 215 14.63 3.50 11.04
CA ILE A 215 14.26 2.16 10.53
C ILE A 215 13.03 2.24 9.63
N ASN A 216 11.99 3.00 10.01
CA ASN A 216 10.78 3.12 9.18
C ASN A 216 11.09 3.79 7.83
N LEU A 217 11.96 4.80 7.81
CA LEU A 217 12.39 5.49 6.59
C LEU A 217 13.19 4.57 5.67
N VAL A 218 14.19 3.86 6.20
CA VAL A 218 14.99 2.89 5.44
C VAL A 218 14.09 1.82 4.82
N MET A 219 13.12 1.31 5.57
CA MET A 219 12.16 0.33 5.06
C MET A 219 11.23 0.90 3.99
N GLY A 220 10.91 2.20 4.05
CA GLY A 220 10.21 2.92 2.99
C GLY A 220 11.04 2.97 1.71
N ILE A 221 12.32 3.33 1.80
CA ILE A 221 13.25 3.38 0.66
C ILE A 221 13.38 2.00 0.01
N VAL A 222 13.59 0.95 0.81
CA VAL A 222 13.68 -0.44 0.31
C VAL A 222 12.42 -0.82 -0.50
N LYS A 223 11.22 -0.44 -0.03
CA LYS A 223 9.99 -0.71 -0.78
C LYS A 223 9.93 0.04 -2.10
N ILE A 224 10.36 1.30 -2.15
CA ILE A 224 10.41 2.08 -3.39
C ILE A 224 11.37 1.39 -4.37
N ILE A 225 12.54 0.94 -3.90
CA ILE A 225 13.50 0.20 -4.73
C ILE A 225 12.89 -1.11 -5.24
N LEU A 226 12.19 -1.88 -4.39
CA LEU A 226 11.53 -3.12 -4.82
C LEU A 226 10.45 -2.87 -5.88
N ILE A 227 9.66 -1.80 -5.73
CA ILE A 227 8.68 -1.40 -6.74
C ILE A 227 9.38 -1.01 -8.03
N ALA A 228 10.44 -0.20 -7.97
CA ALA A 228 11.22 0.20 -9.13
C ALA A 228 11.81 -1.01 -9.86
N LEU A 229 12.41 -1.96 -9.12
CA LEU A 229 12.92 -3.20 -9.69
C LEU A 229 11.81 -4.05 -10.32
N ALA A 230 10.66 -4.19 -9.67
CA ALA A 230 9.51 -4.89 -10.23
C ALA A 230 9.05 -4.25 -11.55
N THR A 231 9.03 -2.91 -11.64
CA THR A 231 8.71 -2.18 -12.85
C THR A 231 9.75 -2.43 -13.95
N VAL A 232 11.05 -2.33 -13.64
CA VAL A 232 12.13 -2.59 -14.60
C VAL A 232 12.06 -4.01 -15.15
N PHE A 233 11.91 -5.00 -14.26
CA PHE A 233 11.77 -6.41 -14.68
C PHE A 233 10.49 -6.63 -15.49
N SER A 234 9.38 -5.98 -15.15
CA SER A 234 8.14 -6.07 -15.92
C SER A 234 8.26 -5.48 -17.34
N SER A 235 9.10 -4.46 -17.50
CA SER A 235 9.36 -3.79 -18.78
C SER A 235 10.46 -4.48 -19.62
N THR A 236 11.24 -5.38 -19.03
CA THR A 236 12.39 -6.04 -19.70
C THR A 236 12.00 -6.81 -20.97
N PRO A 237 10.83 -7.46 -21.08
CA PRO A 237 10.41 -8.13 -22.31
C PRO A 237 9.96 -7.18 -23.45
N LEU A 238 9.73 -5.90 -23.19
CA LEU A 238 9.16 -4.96 -24.18
C LEU A 238 10.03 -4.80 -25.45
N PRO A 239 11.36 -4.76 -25.39
CA PRO A 239 12.20 -4.72 -26.61
C PRO A 239 12.12 -6.00 -27.44
N PHE A 240 11.66 -7.11 -26.87
CA PHE A 240 11.57 -8.42 -27.50
C PHE A 240 10.16 -8.76 -28.01
N GLN A 241 9.32 -7.75 -28.27
CA GLN A 241 7.95 -7.92 -28.77
C GLN A 241 7.84 -8.80 -30.02
N ALA A 242 8.88 -8.83 -30.88
CA ALA A 242 8.92 -9.68 -32.06
C ALA A 242 8.96 -11.19 -31.74
N VAL A 243 9.35 -11.58 -30.52
CA VAL A 243 9.52 -12.98 -30.09
C VAL A 243 8.66 -13.31 -28.85
N ALA A 244 8.24 -12.30 -28.09
CA ALA A 244 7.46 -12.48 -26.88
C ALA A 244 5.98 -12.80 -27.20
N THR A 245 5.54 -14.02 -26.88
CA THR A 245 4.13 -14.39 -26.97
C THR A 245 3.33 -13.76 -25.82
N PRO A 246 2.01 -13.50 -25.99
CA PRO A 246 1.16 -12.99 -24.90
C PRO A 246 1.17 -13.91 -23.67
N ALA A 247 1.24 -15.23 -23.88
CA ALA A 247 1.33 -16.21 -22.80
C ALA A 247 2.64 -16.07 -22.01
N PHE A 248 3.77 -15.88 -22.71
CA PHE A 248 5.06 -15.65 -22.05
C PHE A 248 5.03 -14.39 -21.19
N LEU A 249 4.49 -13.28 -21.71
CA LEU A 249 4.39 -12.02 -20.95
C LEU A 249 3.53 -12.17 -19.69
N ALA A 250 2.40 -12.88 -19.79
CA ALA A 250 1.53 -13.13 -18.64
C ALA A 250 2.26 -13.93 -17.55
N TRP A 251 2.96 -14.99 -17.91
CA TRP A 251 3.75 -15.79 -16.96
C TRP A 251 4.94 -15.02 -16.38
N TRP A 252 5.60 -14.19 -17.20
CA TRP A 252 6.69 -13.34 -16.74
C TRP A 252 6.22 -12.32 -15.70
N TRP A 253 5.13 -11.58 -15.99
CA TRP A 253 4.56 -10.63 -15.05
C TRP A 253 4.04 -11.31 -13.78
N ALA A 254 3.46 -12.51 -13.90
CA ALA A 254 3.08 -13.30 -12.74
C ALA A 254 4.32 -13.65 -11.89
N ALA A 255 5.40 -14.15 -12.51
CA ALA A 255 6.63 -14.50 -11.80
C ALA A 255 7.27 -13.28 -11.09
N VAL A 256 7.40 -12.14 -11.79
CA VAL A 256 7.93 -10.90 -11.22
C VAL A 256 7.06 -10.42 -10.05
N SER A 257 5.74 -10.51 -10.16
CA SER A 257 4.79 -10.15 -9.09
C SER A 257 4.96 -11.05 -7.86
N VAL A 258 5.09 -12.36 -8.06
CA VAL A 258 5.33 -13.32 -6.97
C VAL A 258 6.65 -13.02 -6.26
N VAL A 259 7.73 -12.80 -7.01
CA VAL A 259 9.05 -12.45 -6.45
C VAL A 259 8.97 -11.14 -5.64
N TYR A 260 8.28 -10.13 -6.18
CA TYR A 260 8.05 -8.87 -5.48
C TYR A 260 7.30 -9.06 -4.17
N PHE A 261 6.20 -9.85 -4.16
CA PHE A 261 5.43 -10.10 -2.95
C PHE A 261 6.24 -10.84 -1.88
N VAL A 262 6.98 -11.89 -2.27
CA VAL A 262 7.85 -12.64 -1.35
C VAL A 262 8.93 -11.74 -0.75
N ALA A 263 9.60 -10.93 -1.57
CA ALA A 263 10.62 -10.00 -1.09
C ALA A 263 10.02 -8.94 -0.15
N SER A 264 8.89 -8.34 -0.53
CA SER A 264 8.18 -7.34 0.28
C SER A 264 7.75 -7.90 1.65
N ASP A 265 7.25 -9.14 1.69
CA ASP A 265 6.86 -9.84 2.91
C ASP A 265 8.07 -10.11 3.82
N PHE A 266 9.17 -10.59 3.25
CA PHE A 266 10.43 -10.79 3.98
C PHE A 266 10.91 -9.51 4.67
N PHE A 267 10.94 -8.40 3.94
CA PHE A 267 11.34 -7.10 4.47
C PHE A 267 10.37 -6.59 5.56
N HIS A 268 9.08 -6.91 5.45
CA HIS A 268 8.12 -6.58 6.50
C HIS A 268 8.43 -7.32 7.81
N VAL A 269 8.75 -8.61 7.75
CA VAL A 269 9.14 -9.41 8.93
C VAL A 269 10.46 -8.90 9.51
N ALA A 270 11.45 -8.61 8.68
CA ALA A 270 12.73 -8.06 9.12
C ALA A 270 12.56 -6.76 9.92
N ARG A 271 11.65 -5.88 9.50
CA ARG A 271 11.31 -4.65 10.24
C ARG A 271 10.71 -4.94 11.61
N LEU A 272 9.78 -5.89 11.72
CA LEU A 272 9.16 -6.24 13.00
C LEU A 272 10.19 -6.81 13.99
N VAL A 273 11.09 -7.66 13.52
CA VAL A 273 12.16 -8.21 14.34
C VAL A 273 13.12 -7.11 14.80
N ALA A 274 13.51 -6.19 13.92
CA ALA A 274 14.37 -5.06 14.28
C ALA A 274 13.73 -4.17 15.37
N TYR A 275 12.42 -3.95 15.32
CA TYR A 275 11.69 -3.20 16.35
C TYR A 275 11.72 -3.91 17.72
N LEU A 276 11.51 -5.23 17.74
CA LEU A 276 11.59 -6.01 18.98
C LEU A 276 13.00 -6.01 19.57
N GLU A 277 14.04 -6.11 18.74
CA GLU A 277 15.42 -6.08 19.19
C GLU A 277 15.82 -4.72 19.76
N LEU A 278 15.45 -3.62 19.09
CA LEU A 278 15.71 -2.28 19.59
C LEU A 278 15.01 -2.02 20.92
N TRP A 279 13.76 -2.49 21.05
CA TRP A 279 13.03 -2.40 22.32
C TRP A 279 13.75 -3.12 23.45
N ARG A 280 14.14 -4.38 23.24
CA ARG A 280 14.85 -5.18 24.26
C ARG A 280 16.20 -4.57 24.65
N ALA A 281 16.91 -3.97 23.70
CA ALA A 281 18.15 -3.25 24.00
C ALA A 281 17.89 -2.04 24.90
N SER A 282 16.80 -1.31 24.67
CA SER A 282 16.43 -0.15 25.48
C SER A 282 16.00 -0.50 26.91
N GLU A 283 15.29 -1.63 27.10
CA GLU A 283 14.92 -2.09 28.44
C GLU A 283 16.15 -2.48 29.27
N ARG A 284 17.17 -3.11 28.64
CA ARG A 284 18.43 -3.43 29.33
C ARG A 284 19.17 -2.17 29.78
N SER A 285 19.29 -1.18 28.90
CA SER A 285 19.94 0.09 29.21
C SER A 285 19.20 0.93 30.25
N SER A 286 17.93 0.66 30.53
CA SER A 286 17.15 1.35 31.58
C SER A 286 17.18 0.62 32.92
N ALA A 287 17.70 -0.62 32.94
CA ALA A 287 17.85 -1.44 34.14
C ALA A 287 19.26 -1.40 34.73
N GLU A 288 20.22 -0.83 33.99
CA GLU A 288 21.58 -0.47 34.41
C GLU A 288 21.61 1.00 34.85
#